data_AF-A0A6M4H4A3-F1
#
_entry.id   AF-A0A6M4H4A3-F1
#
_cell.length_a   1.000
_cell.length_b   1.000
_cell.length_c   1.000
_cell.angle_alpha   90.00
_cell.angle_beta   90.00
_cell.angle_gamma   90.00
#
_symmetry.space_group_name_H-M   'P 1'
#
loop_
_entity.id
_entity.type
_entity.pdbx_description
1 polymer ?
#
loop_
_entity_poly.entity_id
_entity_poly.type
_entity_poly.pdbx_seq_one_letter_code
_entity_poly.pdbx_strand_id
1 'polypeptide(L)'
;MNPEQIFRKSPKGREEIEKRTLRLESRRRSLLILVDGQLTAAEIASKAPHLENPMGMFQALLSEGFIEHADGSLPSTAPEPAAVSASRTRSLEELKRAASREIERLLGPGGDAIAMKIEQCETLEQFTSEAHKARDALANFLGARQAEAFWKAIGS
;
A
#
# COMPACT_ATOMS: atom_id res chain seq x y z
N MET A 1 -18.03 -1.87 -9.70
CA MET A 1 -16.93 -2.68 -10.28
C MET A 1 -16.75 -2.22 -11.72
N ASN A 2 -15.55 -1.79 -12.12
CA ASN A 2 -15.32 -1.31 -13.48
C ASN A 2 -14.85 -2.47 -14.38
N PRO A 3 -15.46 -2.70 -15.56
CA PRO A 3 -15.07 -3.78 -16.46
C PRO A 3 -13.67 -3.60 -17.06
N GLU A 4 -13.17 -2.37 -17.15
CA GLU A 4 -11.87 -2.04 -17.74
C GLU A 4 -10.72 -2.10 -16.73
N GLN A 5 -10.99 -2.44 -15.47
CA GLN A 5 -9.94 -2.57 -14.45
C GLN A 5 -9.11 -3.83 -14.65
N ILE A 6 -7.80 -3.67 -14.59
CA ILE A 6 -6.84 -4.76 -14.60
C ILE A 6 -6.66 -5.26 -13.18
N PHE A 7 -6.76 -6.58 -13.01
CA PHE A 7 -6.55 -7.25 -11.73
C PHE A 7 -5.31 -8.12 -11.79
N ARG A 8 -4.55 -8.13 -10.69
CA ARG A 8 -3.40 -9.03 -10.49
C ARG A 8 -3.65 -9.96 -9.31
N LYS A 9 -3.02 -11.14 -9.34
CA LYS A 9 -3.04 -12.11 -8.22
C LYS A 9 -2.27 -11.53 -7.03
N SER A 10 -2.93 -11.44 -5.89
CA SER A 10 -2.27 -11.17 -4.60
C SER A 10 -1.40 -12.37 -4.18
N PRO A 11 -0.39 -12.19 -3.31
CA PRO A 11 0.31 -13.31 -2.66
C PRO A 11 -0.65 -14.37 -2.09
N LYS A 12 -1.79 -13.95 -1.50
CA LYS A 12 -2.83 -14.86 -0.99
C LYS A 12 -3.51 -15.66 -2.09
N GLY A 13 -3.75 -15.02 -3.24
CA GLY A 13 -4.24 -15.67 -4.47
C GLY A 13 -3.31 -16.75 -4.99
N ARG A 14 -2.01 -16.43 -5.01
CA ARG A 14 -0.97 -17.33 -5.48
C ARG A 14 -0.82 -18.54 -4.56
N GLU A 15 -0.80 -18.31 -3.25
CA GLU A 15 -0.76 -19.38 -2.26
C GLU A 15 -1.97 -20.31 -2.35
N GLU A 16 -3.17 -19.80 -2.64
CA GLU A 16 -4.34 -20.66 -2.82
C GLU A 16 -4.26 -21.52 -4.09
N ILE A 17 -3.73 -20.96 -5.18
CA ILE A 17 -3.48 -21.75 -6.39
C ILE A 17 -2.48 -22.88 -6.09
N GLU A 18 -1.41 -22.59 -5.35
CA GLU A 18 -0.35 -23.56 -5.08
C GLU A 18 -0.72 -24.59 -4.02
N LYS A 19 -1.23 -24.15 -2.87
CA LYS A 19 -1.41 -24.98 -1.68
C LYS A 19 -2.84 -25.47 -1.44
N ARG A 20 -3.84 -24.96 -2.19
CA ARG A 20 -5.27 -25.32 -2.05
C ARG A 20 -5.79 -25.25 -0.61
N THR A 21 -5.24 -24.34 0.19
CA THR A 21 -5.43 -24.31 1.64
C THR A 21 -6.71 -23.59 2.05
N LEU A 22 -7.22 -22.67 1.23
CA LEU A 22 -8.36 -21.80 1.56
C LEU A 22 -9.70 -22.32 1.01
N ARG A 23 -9.71 -23.54 0.43
CA ARG A 23 -10.91 -24.25 -0.07
C ARG A 23 -11.75 -23.38 -1.02
N LEU A 24 -11.11 -22.51 -1.82
CA LEU A 24 -11.82 -21.70 -2.80
C LEU A 24 -12.70 -22.57 -3.70
N GLU A 25 -13.90 -22.09 -4.01
CA GLU A 25 -14.76 -22.75 -4.98
C GLU A 25 -14.02 -22.93 -6.31
N SER A 26 -14.15 -24.12 -6.91
CA SER A 26 -13.45 -24.49 -8.16
C SER A 26 -13.62 -23.44 -9.27
N ARG A 27 -14.79 -22.80 -9.33
CA ARG A 27 -15.09 -21.70 -10.26
C ARG A 27 -14.30 -20.42 -9.98
N ARG A 28 -14.24 -19.97 -8.71
CA ARG A 28 -13.44 -18.82 -8.28
C ARG A 28 -11.95 -19.04 -8.52
N ARG A 29 -11.49 -20.28 -8.35
CA ARG A 29 -10.09 -20.68 -8.62
C ARG A 29 -9.76 -20.61 -10.12
N SER A 30 -10.64 -21.11 -10.98
CA SER A 30 -10.45 -20.99 -12.43
C SER A 30 -10.35 -19.52 -12.86
N LEU A 31 -11.17 -18.65 -12.28
CA LEU A 31 -11.08 -17.21 -12.51
C LEU A 31 -9.74 -16.65 -12.02
N LEU A 32 -9.31 -17.00 -10.81
CA LEU A 32 -8.05 -16.57 -10.23
C LEU A 32 -6.82 -17.00 -11.06
N ILE A 33 -6.88 -18.18 -11.69
CA ILE A 33 -5.82 -18.66 -12.60
C ILE A 33 -5.72 -17.76 -13.84
N LEU A 34 -6.86 -17.31 -14.37
CA LEU A 34 -6.94 -16.43 -15.55
C LEU A 34 -6.50 -14.98 -15.27
N VAL A 35 -6.51 -14.56 -14.00
CA VAL A 35 -6.03 -13.24 -13.58
C VAL A 35 -4.51 -13.22 -13.68
N ASP A 36 -3.95 -12.63 -14.74
CA ASP A 36 -2.49 -12.56 -14.92
C ASP A 36 -1.88 -11.18 -14.63
N GLY A 37 -2.71 -10.17 -14.32
CA GLY A 37 -2.23 -8.80 -14.18
C GLY A 37 -2.11 -8.05 -15.51
N GLN A 38 -2.50 -8.67 -16.62
CA GLN A 38 -2.47 -8.06 -17.97
C GLN A 38 -3.86 -7.83 -18.57
N LEU A 39 -4.85 -8.62 -18.16
CA LEU A 39 -6.20 -8.61 -18.72
C LEU A 39 -7.15 -7.83 -17.80
N THR A 40 -8.10 -7.12 -18.41
CA THR A 40 -9.17 -6.42 -17.68
C THR A 40 -10.24 -7.40 -17.20
N ALA A 41 -11.06 -7.00 -16.23
CA ALA A 41 -12.17 -7.84 -15.73
C ALA A 41 -13.14 -8.27 -16.84
N ALA A 42 -13.42 -7.39 -17.82
CA ALA A 42 -14.23 -7.74 -18.99
C ALA A 42 -13.55 -8.77 -19.89
N GLU A 43 -12.25 -8.64 -20.13
CA GLU A 43 -11.50 -9.58 -20.96
C GLU A 43 -11.45 -10.97 -20.31
N ILE A 44 -11.27 -11.02 -18.99
CA ILE A 44 -11.26 -12.29 -18.24
C ILE A 44 -12.67 -12.90 -18.19
N ALA A 45 -13.72 -12.08 -18.01
CA ALA A 45 -15.11 -12.53 -18.05
C ALA A 45 -15.46 -13.11 -19.44
N SER A 46 -15.02 -12.46 -20.53
CA SER A 46 -15.20 -12.95 -21.90
C SER A 46 -14.47 -14.27 -22.15
N LYS A 47 -13.34 -14.51 -21.49
CA LYS A 47 -12.60 -15.80 -21.57
C LYS A 47 -13.21 -16.90 -20.71
N ALA A 48 -14.12 -16.57 -19.79
CA ALA A 48 -14.79 -17.53 -18.93
C ALA A 48 -16.34 -17.43 -19.03
N PRO A 49 -16.91 -17.63 -20.23
CA PRO A 49 -18.36 -17.50 -20.47
C PRO A 49 -19.20 -18.56 -19.76
N HIS A 50 -18.55 -19.62 -19.26
CA HIS A 50 -19.17 -20.70 -18.48
C HIS A 50 -19.41 -20.29 -17.01
N LEU A 51 -18.97 -19.11 -16.58
CA LEU A 51 -19.23 -18.57 -15.25
C LEU A 51 -20.47 -17.69 -15.31
N GLU A 52 -21.50 -18.07 -14.55
CA GLU A 52 -22.80 -17.39 -14.54
C GLU A 52 -22.73 -15.96 -13.96
N ASN A 53 -21.73 -15.68 -13.12
CA ASN A 53 -21.54 -14.36 -12.50
C ASN A 53 -20.05 -14.03 -12.25
N PRO A 54 -19.28 -13.72 -13.31
CA PRO A 54 -17.85 -13.46 -13.19
C PRO A 54 -17.58 -12.19 -12.36
N MET A 55 -18.44 -11.17 -12.47
CA MET A 55 -18.32 -9.91 -11.72
C MET A 55 -18.47 -10.10 -10.21
N GLY A 56 -19.47 -10.86 -9.76
CA GLY A 56 -19.65 -11.17 -8.33
C GLY A 56 -18.49 -12.01 -7.77
N MET A 57 -17.92 -12.91 -8.57
CA MET A 57 -16.73 -13.67 -8.17
C MET A 57 -15.49 -12.79 -8.05
N PHE A 58 -15.28 -11.86 -8.98
CA PHE A 58 -14.21 -10.87 -8.85
C PHE A 58 -14.35 -10.03 -7.60
N GLN A 59 -15.57 -9.58 -7.28
CA GLN A 59 -15.84 -8.81 -6.08
C GLN A 59 -15.55 -9.63 -4.81
N ALA A 60 -15.94 -10.91 -4.77
CA ALA A 60 -15.61 -11.80 -3.66
C ALA A 60 -14.09 -12.02 -3.54
N LEU A 61 -13.39 -12.29 -4.64
CA LEU A 61 -11.94 -12.46 -4.66
C LEU A 61 -11.20 -11.20 -4.20
N LEU A 62 -11.68 -10.02 -4.58
CA LEU A 62 -11.13 -8.74 -4.15
C LEU A 62 -11.39 -8.52 -2.66
N SER A 63 -12.63 -8.76 -2.21
CA SER A 63 -13.03 -8.60 -0.81
C SER A 63 -12.33 -9.58 0.13
N GLU A 64 -12.02 -10.78 -0.35
CA GLU A 64 -11.29 -11.81 0.39
C GLU A 64 -9.76 -11.65 0.27
N GLY A 65 -9.29 -10.72 -0.58
CA GLY A 65 -7.86 -10.38 -0.75
C GLY A 65 -7.06 -11.33 -1.64
N PHE A 66 -7.71 -12.12 -2.50
CA PHE A 66 -7.05 -13.01 -3.45
C PHE A 66 -6.55 -12.29 -4.72
N ILE A 67 -7.14 -11.15 -5.06
CA ILE A 67 -6.74 -10.30 -6.19
C ILE A 67 -6.64 -8.85 -5.75
N GLU A 68 -5.87 -8.05 -6.49
CA GLU A 68 -5.67 -6.62 -6.25
C GLU A 68 -5.71 -5.86 -7.57
N HIS A 69 -5.99 -4.55 -7.53
CA HIS A 69 -5.94 -3.69 -8.71
C HIS A 69 -4.49 -3.54 -9.20
N ALA A 70 -4.25 -3.77 -10.48
CA ALA A 70 -2.92 -3.74 -11.08
C ALA A 70 -2.48 -2.34 -11.54
N ASP A 71 -3.44 -1.42 -11.72
CA ASP A 71 -3.18 -0.07 -12.21
C ASP A 71 -3.67 0.97 -11.19
N GLY A 72 -2.77 1.90 -10.86
CA GLY A 72 -2.93 2.94 -9.83
C GLY A 72 -3.91 4.05 -10.20
N SER A 73 -5.14 3.71 -10.58
CA SER A 73 -6.21 4.68 -10.74
C SER A 73 -7.10 4.72 -9.49
N LEU A 74 -6.83 5.75 -8.69
CA LEU A 74 -7.47 6.39 -7.54
C LEU A 74 -8.93 6.01 -7.13
N PRO A 75 -9.31 6.33 -5.87
CA PRO A 75 -10.01 5.44 -4.96
C PRO A 75 -11.53 5.62 -4.99
N SER A 76 -12.26 4.59 -4.57
CA SER A 76 -13.60 4.76 -4.02
C SER A 76 -13.57 4.34 -2.56
N THR A 77 -13.33 5.35 -1.72
CA THR A 77 -13.84 5.53 -0.34
C THR A 77 -14.27 4.28 0.43
N ALA A 78 -13.42 3.83 1.37
CA ALA A 78 -13.83 3.37 2.70
C ALA A 78 -12.60 3.39 3.65
N PRO A 79 -12.72 3.95 4.87
CA PRO A 79 -11.62 4.04 5.83
C PRO A 79 -11.30 2.69 6.51
N GLU A 80 -10.01 2.55 6.84
CA GLU A 80 -9.24 1.57 7.66
C GLU A 80 -9.97 0.75 8.77
N PRO A 81 -9.36 -0.31 9.38
CA PRO A 81 -7.90 -0.53 9.55
C PRO A 81 -7.33 -1.96 9.40
N ALA A 82 -5.99 -1.98 9.36
CA ALA A 82 -5.05 -2.99 9.87
C ALA A 82 -4.49 -4.08 8.92
N ALA A 83 -3.22 -3.83 8.57
CA ALA A 83 -2.08 -4.75 8.57
C ALA A 83 -2.12 -6.00 7.67
N VAL A 84 -1.28 -6.04 6.63
CA VAL A 84 0.02 -6.74 6.61
C VAL A 84 0.59 -6.79 5.18
N SER A 85 1.64 -6.01 4.90
CA SER A 85 2.79 -6.44 4.08
C SER A 85 3.86 -5.38 4.08
N ALA A 86 4.72 -5.46 5.10
CA ALA A 86 6.05 -4.91 5.03
C ALA A 86 6.85 -5.62 3.93
N SER A 87 7.62 -4.83 3.17
CA SER A 87 8.60 -5.18 2.12
C SER A 87 8.01 -5.10 0.69
N ARG A 88 8.38 -4.17 -0.19
CA ARG A 88 9.76 -3.74 -0.47
C ARG A 88 9.86 -2.35 -1.15
N THR A 89 8.94 -1.45 -0.85
CA THR A 89 9.13 -0.01 -1.08
C THR A 89 8.36 0.65 0.04
N ARG A 90 9.02 1.20 1.06
CA ARG A 90 8.28 2.02 2.04
C ARG A 90 7.60 3.10 1.23
N SER A 91 6.27 3.14 1.28
CA SER A 91 5.54 4.20 0.59
C SER A 91 5.89 5.54 1.24
N LEU A 92 5.84 6.62 0.45
CA LEU A 92 6.06 7.98 0.94
C LEU A 92 5.25 8.26 2.23
N GLU A 93 4.02 7.77 2.28
CA GLU A 93 3.12 7.91 3.43
C GLU A 93 3.65 7.23 4.71
N GLU A 94 4.29 6.07 4.59
CA GLU A 94 4.93 5.39 5.71
C GLU A 94 6.17 6.14 6.18
N LEU A 95 6.96 6.68 5.25
CA LEU A 95 8.13 7.51 5.56
C LEU A 95 7.71 8.79 6.31
N LYS A 96 6.68 9.49 5.82
CA LYS A 96 6.11 10.69 6.46
C LYS A 96 5.61 10.38 7.86
N ARG A 97 4.83 9.31 8.00
CA ARG A 97 4.28 8.85 9.29
C ARG A 97 5.38 8.45 10.28
N ALA A 98 6.46 7.82 9.83
CA ALA A 98 7.61 7.48 10.69
C ALA A 98 8.37 8.73 11.14
N ALA A 99 8.61 9.67 10.21
CA ALA A 99 9.27 10.93 10.48
C ALA A 99 8.48 11.80 11.47
N SER A 100 7.18 12.03 11.24
CA SER A 100 6.34 12.85 12.13
C SER A 100 6.31 12.30 13.54
N ARG A 101 6.12 10.98 13.70
CA ARG A 101 6.14 10.35 15.04
C ARG A 101 7.45 10.54 15.77
N GLU A 102 8.58 10.41 15.09
CA GLU A 102 9.88 10.60 15.73
C GLU A 102 10.10 12.07 16.08
N ILE A 103 9.70 13.01 15.23
CA ILE A 103 9.75 14.45 15.53
C ILE A 103 8.93 14.78 16.78
N GLU A 104 7.69 14.29 16.87
CA GLU A 104 6.82 14.50 18.04
C GLU A 104 7.38 13.83 19.30
N ARG A 105 7.98 12.65 19.17
CA ARG A 105 8.62 11.95 20.28
C ARG A 105 9.86 12.69 20.81
N LEU A 106 10.58 13.39 19.93
CA LEU A 106 11.83 14.08 20.25
C LEU A 106 11.63 15.53 20.74
N LEU A 107 10.78 16.31 20.07
CA LEU A 107 10.51 17.72 20.41
C LEU A 107 9.21 17.92 21.20
N GLY A 108 8.34 16.92 21.28
CA GLY A 108 7.00 17.10 21.80
C GLY A 108 6.23 18.19 21.02
N PRO A 109 5.43 19.03 21.69
CA PRO A 109 4.63 20.07 21.03
C PRO A 109 5.46 21.13 20.28
N GLY A 110 6.77 21.23 20.52
CA GLY A 110 7.67 22.10 19.76
C GLY A 110 8.00 21.59 18.35
N GLY A 111 7.72 20.32 18.05
CA GLY A 111 8.01 19.67 16.77
C GLY A 111 6.88 19.73 15.75
N ASP A 112 5.71 20.22 16.14
CA ASP A 112 4.48 20.21 15.33
C ASP A 112 4.69 20.88 13.96
N ALA A 113 5.35 22.04 13.94
CA ALA A 113 5.63 22.78 12.71
C ALA A 113 6.61 22.06 11.75
N ILE A 114 7.39 21.10 12.25
CA ILE A 114 8.31 20.27 11.45
C ILE A 114 7.58 19.00 10.99
N ALA A 115 6.82 18.37 11.88
CA ALA A 115 5.97 17.22 11.56
C ALA A 115 4.93 17.56 10.48
N MET A 116 4.28 18.72 10.57
CA MET A 116 3.34 19.20 9.56
C MET A 116 3.97 19.35 8.17
N LYS A 117 5.20 19.88 8.08
CA LYS A 117 5.88 20.05 6.78
C LYS A 117 6.23 18.72 6.14
N ILE A 118 6.65 17.75 6.96
CA ILE A 118 6.86 16.38 6.52
C ILE A 118 5.54 15.79 6.02
N GLU A 119 4.42 15.98 6.72
CA GLU A 119 3.09 15.50 6.31
C GLU A 119 2.53 16.18 5.06
N GLN A 120 2.96 17.38 4.72
CA GLN A 120 2.54 18.07 3.50
C GLN A 120 3.30 17.62 2.24
N CYS A 121 4.37 16.82 2.37
CA CYS A 121 5.14 16.37 1.21
C CYS A 121 4.36 15.39 0.33
N GLU A 122 4.20 15.70 -0.96
CA GLU A 122 3.48 14.83 -1.92
C GLU A 122 4.41 13.95 -2.75
N THR A 123 5.72 14.26 -2.76
CA THR A 123 6.73 13.55 -3.55
C THR A 123 7.96 13.20 -2.71
N LEU A 124 8.70 12.18 -3.16
CA LEU A 124 9.86 11.64 -2.44
C LEU A 124 11.02 12.64 -2.38
N GLU A 125 11.17 13.47 -3.40
CA GLU A 125 12.13 14.57 -3.44
C GLU A 125 11.80 15.66 -2.41
N GLN A 126 10.53 16.06 -2.31
CA GLN A 126 10.08 17.02 -1.30
C GLN A 126 10.30 16.47 0.11
N PHE A 127 9.92 15.20 0.35
CA PHE A 127 10.15 14.53 1.62
C PHE A 127 11.63 14.48 1.99
N THR A 128 12.51 14.12 1.05
CA THR A 128 13.95 14.03 1.32
C THR A 128 14.53 15.41 1.67
N SER A 129 14.11 16.47 0.99
CA SER A 129 14.53 17.84 1.30
C SER A 129 14.05 18.29 2.69
N GLU A 130 12.77 18.08 3.00
CA GLU A 130 12.20 18.43 4.31
C GLU A 130 12.78 17.56 5.43
N ALA A 131 13.06 16.28 5.19
CA ALA A 131 13.73 15.41 6.16
C ALA A 131 15.15 15.89 6.47
N HIS A 132 15.90 16.38 5.47
CA HIS A 132 17.22 16.98 5.70
C HIS A 132 17.13 18.24 6.57
N LYS A 133 16.16 19.13 6.31
CA LYS A 133 15.92 20.33 7.13
C LYS A 133 15.47 19.98 8.54
N ALA A 134 14.59 18.99 8.69
CA ALA A 134 14.14 18.48 9.98
C ALA A 134 15.31 17.93 10.78
N ARG A 135 16.20 17.15 10.14
CA ARG A 135 17.43 16.64 10.75
C ARG A 135 18.35 17.77 11.23
N ASP A 136 18.57 18.78 10.40
CA ASP A 136 19.44 19.91 10.74
C ASP A 136 18.86 20.71 11.92
N ALA A 137 17.54 20.98 11.89
CA ALA A 137 16.83 21.59 13.00
C ALA A 137 16.94 20.73 14.29
N LEU A 138 16.69 19.43 14.20
CA LEU A 138 16.85 18.47 15.30
C LEU A 138 18.28 18.51 15.88
N ALA A 139 19.31 18.56 15.02
CA ALA A 139 20.70 18.65 15.44
C ALA A 139 20.98 19.96 16.18
N ASN A 140 20.41 21.07 15.71
CA ASN A 140 20.57 22.39 16.32
C ASN A 140 19.84 22.53 17.67
N PHE A 141 18.64 21.94 17.80
CA PHE A 141 17.83 22.04 19.02
C PHE A 141 18.16 21.00 20.10
N LEU A 142 18.42 19.75 19.69
CA LEU A 142 18.55 18.60 20.60
C LEU A 142 19.93 17.91 20.52
N GLY A 143 20.78 18.33 19.60
CA GLY A 143 22.11 17.76 19.36
C GLY A 143 22.11 16.66 18.29
N ALA A 144 23.32 16.37 17.77
CA ALA A 144 23.55 15.45 16.66
C ALA A 144 22.96 14.04 16.89
N ARG A 145 22.91 13.58 18.14
CA ARG A 145 22.44 12.25 18.52
C ARG A 145 20.94 12.04 18.24
N GLN A 146 20.12 13.08 18.37
CA GLN A 146 18.68 13.00 18.08
C GLN A 146 18.40 13.14 16.59
N ALA A 147 19.21 13.92 15.87
CA ALA A 147 19.16 14.00 14.41
C ALA A 147 19.47 12.65 13.75
N GLU A 148 20.42 11.88 14.31
CA GLU A 148 20.73 10.53 13.86
C GLU A 148 19.61 9.53 14.13
N ALA A 149 18.95 9.63 15.30
CA ALA A 149 17.80 8.81 15.64
C ALA A 149 16.64 9.01 14.65
N PHE A 150 16.38 10.27 14.28
CA PHE A 150 15.42 10.61 13.23
C PHE A 150 15.77 9.98 11.87
N TRP A 151 17.04 10.09 11.45
CA TRP A 151 17.49 9.51 10.18
C TRP A 151 17.34 7.98 10.14
N LYS A 152 17.66 7.33 11.26
CA LYS A 152 17.48 5.88 11.44
C LYS A 152 16.02 5.45 11.41
N ALA A 153 15.11 6.25 11.97
CA ALA A 153 13.67 5.98 11.94
C ALA A 153 13.11 5.99 10.51
N ILE A 154 13.52 6.97 9.70
CA ILE A 154 13.08 7.09 8.30
C ILE A 154 13.78 6.12 7.34
N GLY A 155 14.84 5.43 7.78
CA GLY A 155 15.46 4.31 7.07
C GLY A 155 16.37 4.73 5.92
N SER A 156 17.01 5.90 6.02
CA SER A 156 18.05 6.38 5.10
C SER A 156 19.44 6.24 5.71
#